data_AF-A0ABD5S2U7-F1
#
_entry.id   AF-A0ABD5S2U7-F1
#
_cell.length_a   1.000
_cell.length_b   1.000
_cell.length_c   1.000
_cell.angle_alpha   90.00
_cell.angle_beta   90.00
_cell.angle_gamma   90.00
#
_symmetry.space_group_name_H-M   'P 1'
#
loop_
_entity.id
_entity.type
_entity.pdbx_description
1 polymer ?
#
loop_
_entity_poly.entity_id
_entity_poly.type
_entity_poly.pdbx_seq_one_letter_code
_entity_poly.pdbx_strand_id
1 'polypeptide(L)'
;MGDSHLYAYGVVEADDFELDVTGVNGASPVRTVDHRTLSAVVTDIDEMEPERTDENAQAHDRVLKAVLDHDGGRTVVPMQFGMTFKSARTLKSVLRGGRRAFTKALRDI
;
A
#
# COMPACT_ATOMS: atom_id res chain seq x y z
N MET A 1 -21.77 8.51 2.19
CA MET A 1 -20.60 7.66 2.43
C MET A 1 -19.48 8.32 1.65
N GLY A 2 -18.53 8.96 2.35
CA GLY A 2 -17.43 9.64 1.67
C GLY A 2 -16.67 8.64 0.81
N ASP A 3 -16.35 9.02 -0.42
CA ASP A 3 -15.43 8.23 -1.25
C ASP A 3 -14.06 8.28 -0.57
N SER A 4 -13.79 7.34 0.34
CA SER A 4 -12.46 7.21 0.94
C SER A 4 -11.50 6.77 -0.16
N HIS A 5 -10.60 7.69 -0.51
CA HIS A 5 -9.53 7.41 -1.44
C HIS A 5 -8.50 6.50 -0.75
N LEU A 6 -7.71 5.78 -1.54
CA LEU A 6 -6.68 4.89 -1.02
C LEU A 6 -5.31 5.41 -1.42
N TYR A 7 -4.39 5.47 -0.48
CA TYR A 7 -2.96 5.62 -0.76
C TYR A 7 -2.30 4.25 -0.76
N ALA A 8 -1.60 3.86 -1.83
CA ALA A 8 -0.92 2.58 -1.90
C ALA A 8 0.58 2.72 -1.65
N TYR A 9 1.07 2.02 -0.64
CA TYR A 9 2.49 2.00 -0.26
C TYR A 9 3.27 0.95 -1.05
N GLY A 10 2.67 -0.22 -1.24
CA GLY A 10 3.32 -1.37 -1.85
C GLY A 10 2.37 -2.52 -2.12
N VAL A 11 2.91 -3.57 -2.73
CA VAL A 11 2.20 -4.82 -3.00
C VAL A 11 2.93 -5.97 -2.34
N VAL A 12 2.19 -6.85 -1.68
CA VAL A 12 2.67 -8.07 -1.01
C VAL A 12 1.99 -9.30 -1.62
N GLU A 13 2.47 -10.51 -1.27
CA GLU A 13 1.69 -11.73 -1.51
C GLU A 13 0.35 -11.68 -0.75
N ALA A 14 -0.64 -12.44 -1.21
CA ALA A 14 -2.00 -12.37 -0.66
C ALA A 14 -2.01 -12.63 0.85
N ASP A 15 -2.30 -11.58 1.61
CA ASP A 15 -2.29 -11.59 3.07
C ASP A 15 -3.18 -10.45 3.61
N ASP A 16 -3.90 -10.74 4.68
CA ASP A 16 -4.87 -9.86 5.31
C ASP A 16 -4.35 -9.46 6.70
N PHE A 17 -3.89 -8.21 6.80
CA PHE A 17 -3.34 -7.69 8.05
C PHE A 17 -3.56 -6.17 8.16
N GLU A 18 -3.52 -5.71 9.40
CA GLU A 18 -3.61 -4.31 9.77
C GLU A 18 -2.42 -3.93 10.65
N LEU A 19 -1.82 -2.78 10.39
CA LEU A 19 -0.72 -2.22 11.18
C LEU A 19 -1.16 -0.90 11.80
N ASP A 20 -0.92 -0.77 13.11
CA ASP A 20 -1.07 0.49 13.84
C ASP A 20 0.17 1.36 13.62
N VAL A 21 0.33 1.82 12.38
CA VAL A 21 1.42 2.70 11.94
C VAL A 21 0.82 3.91 11.25
N THR A 22 1.32 5.09 11.59
CA THR A 22 0.92 6.33 10.94
C THR A 22 1.54 6.44 9.54
N GLY A 23 0.68 6.45 8.53
CA GLY A 23 1.02 6.62 7.13
C GLY A 23 1.06 8.09 6.68
N VAL A 24 1.05 8.29 5.37
CA VAL A 24 1.06 9.60 4.71
C VAL A 24 -0.14 10.44 5.15
N ASN A 25 0.07 11.75 5.37
CA ASN A 25 -0.94 12.69 5.89
C ASN A 25 -1.53 12.28 7.25
N GLY A 26 -0.80 11.51 8.06
CA GLY A 26 -1.29 11.05 9.36
C GLY A 26 -2.30 9.90 9.26
N ALA A 27 -2.51 9.33 8.08
CA ALA A 27 -3.52 8.31 7.84
C ALA A 27 -3.21 7.02 8.61
N SER A 28 -4.23 6.47 9.28
CA SER A 28 -4.18 5.20 10.00
C SER A 28 -5.60 4.62 10.11
N PRO A 29 -5.76 3.30 10.27
CA PRO A 29 -4.70 2.29 10.25
C PRO A 29 -4.20 1.96 8.83
N VAL A 30 -3.02 1.36 8.72
CA VAL A 30 -2.55 0.74 7.47
C VAL A 30 -3.19 -0.62 7.36
N ARG A 31 -3.86 -0.91 6.25
CA ARG A 31 -4.53 -2.20 6.00
C ARG A 31 -4.18 -2.74 4.62
N THR A 32 -4.56 -3.98 4.35
CA THR A 32 -4.44 -4.55 3.01
C THR A 32 -5.75 -4.51 2.21
N VAL A 33 -5.61 -4.50 0.88
CA VAL A 33 -6.71 -4.71 -0.06
C VAL A 33 -6.37 -5.89 -0.95
N ASP A 34 -7.09 -6.99 -0.76
CA ASP A 34 -6.78 -8.25 -1.44
C ASP A 34 -7.33 -8.33 -2.86
N HIS A 35 -6.52 -8.92 -3.73
CA HIS A 35 -6.93 -9.35 -5.06
C HIS A 35 -6.23 -10.64 -5.48
N ARG A 36 -6.94 -11.76 -5.34
CA ARG A 36 -6.49 -13.10 -5.75
C ARG A 36 -5.25 -13.54 -4.95
N THR A 37 -4.07 -13.39 -5.54
CA THR A 37 -2.79 -13.85 -4.99
C THR A 37 -1.89 -12.68 -4.58
N LEU A 38 -2.41 -11.45 -4.59
CA LEU A 38 -1.70 -10.23 -4.26
C LEU A 38 -2.56 -9.39 -3.33
N SER A 39 -1.91 -8.66 -2.42
CA SER A 39 -2.57 -7.68 -1.57
C SER A 39 -1.82 -6.35 -1.66
N ALA A 40 -2.56 -5.25 -1.78
CA ALA A 40 -1.98 -3.92 -1.76
C ALA A 40 -2.02 -3.39 -0.33
N VAL A 41 -0.89 -2.87 0.16
CA VAL A 41 -0.82 -2.18 1.46
C VAL A 41 -1.26 -0.74 1.26
N VAL A 42 -2.30 -0.33 1.99
CA VAL A 42 -2.95 0.97 1.81
C VAL A 42 -3.35 1.64 3.12
N THR A 43 -3.59 2.95 3.06
CA THR A 43 -4.35 3.71 4.07
C THR A 43 -5.49 4.44 3.38
N ASP A 44 -6.57 4.69 4.12
CA ASP A 44 -7.61 5.63 3.67
C ASP A 44 -7.07 7.06 3.75
N ILE A 45 -7.28 7.85 2.70
CA ILE A 45 -6.87 9.25 2.63
C ILE A 45 -8.03 10.10 2.14
N ASP A 46 -8.07 11.35 2.60
CA ASP A 46 -9.07 12.31 2.13
C ASP A 46 -8.61 12.97 0.81
N GLU A 47 -7.31 13.18 0.64
CA GLU A 47 -6.71 13.89 -0.49
C GLU A 47 -5.97 12.94 -1.44
N MET A 48 -6.29 12.98 -2.74
CA MET A 48 -5.65 12.13 -3.75
C MET A 48 -4.25 12.60 -4.17
N GLU A 49 -3.85 13.81 -3.81
CA GLU A 49 -2.56 14.39 -4.19
C GLU A 49 -1.83 14.86 -2.94
N PRO A 50 -1.39 13.92 -2.06
CA PRO A 50 -0.69 14.29 -0.85
C PRO A 50 0.61 15.02 -1.19
N GLU A 51 0.87 16.12 -0.50
CA GLU A 51 2.10 16.89 -0.66
C GLU A 51 3.32 16.02 -0.35
N ARG A 52 4.35 16.07 -1.20
CA ARG A 52 5.61 15.36 -0.99
C ARG A 52 6.50 16.12 0.00
N THR A 53 6.08 16.17 1.25
CA THR A 53 6.86 16.70 2.36
C THR A 53 7.84 15.64 2.88
N ASP A 54 8.88 16.07 3.59
CA ASP A 54 9.84 15.14 4.22
C ASP A 54 9.15 14.23 5.25
N GLU A 55 8.14 14.74 5.95
CA GLU A 55 7.33 13.96 6.89
C GLU A 55 6.56 12.85 6.19
N ASN A 56 5.90 13.19 5.07
CA ASN A 56 5.14 12.22 4.28
C ASN A 56 6.04 11.19 3.60
N ALA A 57 7.19 11.60 3.06
CA ALA A 57 8.17 10.67 2.51
C ALA A 57 8.67 9.69 3.59
N GLN A 58 8.98 10.18 4.79
CA GLN A 58 9.37 9.33 5.91
C GLN A 58 8.22 8.44 6.40
N ALA A 59 6.98 8.92 6.38
CA ALA A 59 5.81 8.10 6.74
C ALA A 59 5.63 6.95 5.75
N HIS A 60 5.77 7.22 4.44
CA HIS A 60 5.74 6.19 3.39
C HIS A 60 6.79 5.10 3.63
N ASP A 61 8.04 5.49 3.88
CA ASP A 61 9.12 4.54 4.13
C ASP A 61 8.95 3.78 5.45
N ARG A 62 8.39 4.43 6.48
CA ARG A 62 8.07 3.77 7.77
C ARG A 62 7.03 2.67 7.60
N VAL A 63 5.98 2.91 6.82
CA VAL A 63 4.97 1.88 6.52
C VAL A 63 5.61 0.70 5.79
N LEU A 64 6.43 0.95 4.78
CA LEU A 64 7.13 -0.12 4.05
C LEU A 64 8.03 -0.95 4.96
N LYS A 65 8.80 -0.32 5.85
CA LYS A 65 9.62 -1.01 6.84
C LYS A 65 8.78 -1.83 7.82
N ALA A 66 7.68 -1.27 8.32
CA ALA A 66 6.79 -1.99 9.22
C ALA A 66 6.18 -3.24 8.55
N VAL A 67 5.83 -3.17 7.27
CA VAL A 67 5.37 -4.33 6.50
C VAL A 67 6.47 -5.38 6.37
N LEU A 68 7.71 -4.97 6.07
CA LEU A 68 8.86 -5.88 5.98
C LEU A 68 9.09 -6.62 7.30
N ASP A 69 8.97 -5.93 8.44
CA ASP A 69 9.23 -6.50 9.77
C ASP A 69 8.02 -7.26 10.37
N HIS A 70 6.84 -7.16 9.76
CA HIS A 70 5.62 -7.80 10.26
C HIS A 70 5.67 -9.33 10.14
N ASP A 71 5.21 -10.04 11.18
CA ASP A 71 5.16 -11.51 11.26
C ASP A 71 6.45 -12.26 10.86
N GLY A 72 7.60 -11.71 11.26
CA GLY A 72 8.89 -12.39 11.08
C GLY A 72 9.51 -12.23 9.70
N GLY A 73 9.01 -11.30 8.88
CA GLY A 73 9.58 -10.98 7.58
C GLY A 73 8.59 -11.19 6.44
N ARG A 74 8.22 -10.12 5.73
CA ARG A 74 7.40 -10.21 4.50
C ARG A 74 8.07 -9.50 3.36
N THR A 75 7.92 -10.02 2.15
CA THR A 75 8.40 -9.35 0.94
C THR A 75 7.36 -8.33 0.47
N VAL A 76 7.80 -7.09 0.24
CA VAL A 76 6.97 -6.03 -0.34
C VAL A 76 7.63 -5.47 -1.59
N VAL A 77 6.85 -5.30 -2.65
CA VAL A 77 7.23 -4.51 -3.81
C VAL A 77 6.84 -3.06 -3.53
N PRO A 78 7.81 -2.16 -3.28
CA PRO A 78 7.51 -0.77 -2.98
C PRO A 78 6.90 -0.09 -4.19
N MET A 79 5.84 0.69 -3.96
CA MET A 79 5.30 1.60 -4.96
C MET A 79 5.91 2.98 -4.82
N GLN A 80 5.89 3.74 -5.92
CA GLN A 80 6.31 5.13 -5.89
C GLN A 80 5.42 5.94 -4.93
N PHE A 81 6.01 6.93 -4.27
CA PHE A 81 5.26 7.91 -3.50
C PHE A 81 4.18 8.61 -4.35
N GLY A 82 3.03 8.90 -3.74
CA GLY A 82 1.91 9.62 -4.37
C GLY A 82 0.96 8.72 -5.16
N MET A 83 1.08 7.40 -5.03
CA MET A 83 0.20 6.46 -5.74
C MET A 83 -1.15 6.32 -5.04
N THR A 84 -2.11 7.15 -5.44
CA THR A 84 -3.46 7.19 -4.89
C THR A 84 -4.52 6.63 -5.84
N PHE A 85 -5.64 6.18 -5.26
CA PHE A 85 -6.73 5.54 -5.99
C PHE A 85 -8.08 6.03 -5.50
N LYS A 86 -8.97 6.36 -6.44
CA LYS A 86 -10.35 6.77 -6.15
C LYS A 86 -11.17 5.74 -5.38
N SER A 87 -10.81 4.47 -5.46
CA SER A 87 -11.50 3.37 -4.78
C SER A 87 -10.67 2.09 -4.78
N ALA A 88 -11.02 1.17 -3.88
CA ALA A 88 -10.51 -0.20 -3.90
C ALA A 88 -10.73 -0.90 -5.25
N ARG A 89 -11.79 -0.56 -5.99
CA ARG A 89 -12.06 -1.14 -7.31
C ARG A 89 -11.00 -0.75 -8.33
N THR A 90 -10.59 0.52 -8.36
CA THR A 90 -9.54 1.03 -9.26
C THR A 90 -8.21 0.36 -8.95
N LEU A 91 -7.86 0.27 -7.66
CA LEU A 91 -6.66 -0.42 -7.19
C LEU A 91 -6.65 -1.89 -7.61
N LYS A 92 -7.75 -2.62 -7.40
CA LYS A 92 -7.89 -4.03 -7.83
C LYS A 92 -7.70 -4.20 -9.33
N SER A 93 -8.10 -3.23 -10.14
CA SER A 93 -7.85 -3.24 -11.60
C SER A 93 -6.35 -3.17 -11.93
N VAL A 94 -5.59 -2.35 -11.20
CA VAL A 94 -4.13 -2.26 -11.34
C VAL A 94 -3.45 -3.56 -10.89
N LEU A 95 -3.84 -4.11 -9.74
CA LEU A 95 -3.34 -5.41 -9.28
C LEU A 95 -3.62 -6.51 -10.31
N ARG A 96 -4.80 -6.51 -10.92
CA ARG A 96 -5.17 -7.46 -11.99
C ARG A 96 -4.28 -7.30 -13.23
N GLY A 97 -4.08 -6.07 -13.70
CA GLY A 97 -3.28 -5.79 -14.90
C GLY A 97 -1.79 -6.04 -14.69
N GLY A 98 -1.27 -5.65 -13.53
CA GLY A 98 0.14 -5.78 -13.14
C GLY A 98 0.51 -7.13 -12.53
N ARG A 99 -0.44 -8.07 -12.37
CA ARG A 99 -0.24 -9.32 -11.61
C ARG A 99 1.06 -10.05 -11.95
N ARG A 100 1.36 -10.22 -13.24
CA ARG A 100 2.58 -10.92 -13.68
C ARG A 100 3.86 -10.19 -13.25
N ALA A 101 3.87 -8.86 -13.32
CA ALA A 101 5.02 -8.05 -12.93
C ALA A 101 5.20 -8.06 -11.41
N PHE A 102 4.13 -7.87 -10.64
CA PHE A 102 4.20 -7.90 -9.18
C PHE A 102 4.62 -9.27 -8.65
N THR A 103 4.03 -10.36 -9.13
CA THR A 103 4.42 -11.72 -8.72
C THR A 103 5.86 -12.04 -9.09
N LYS A 104 6.37 -11.52 -10.22
CA LYS A 104 7.79 -11.68 -10.57
C LYS A 104 8.67 -10.89 -9.59
N ALA A 105 8.37 -9.62 -9.38
CA ALA A 105 9.15 -8.76 -8.48
C ALA A 105 9.18 -9.29 -7.03
N LEU A 106 8.07 -9.83 -6.52
CA LEU A 106 8.02 -10.46 -5.20
C LEU A 106 8.91 -11.71 -5.07
N ARG A 107 9.22 -12.39 -6.17
CA ARG A 107 10.09 -13.58 -6.18
C ARG A 107 11.57 -13.27 -6.42
N ASP A 108 11.84 -12.08 -6.98
CA ASP A 108 13.19 -11.64 -7.34
C ASP A 108 13.87 -10.85 -6.19
N ILE A 109 13.18 -10.65 -5.06
CA ILE A 109 13.69 -10.04 -3.81
C ILE A 109 14.22 -11.16 -2.91
#